data_AF-A0A5N8ZCB1-F1
#
_entry.id   AF-A0A5N8ZCB1-F1
#
_cell.length_a   1.000
_cell.length_b   1.000
_cell.length_c   1.000
_cell.angle_alpha   90.00
_cell.angle_beta   90.00
_cell.angle_gamma   90.00
#
_symmetry.space_group_name_H-M   'P 1'
#
loop_
_entity.id
_entity.type
_entity.pdbx_description
1 polymer ?
#
loop_
_entity_poly.entity_id
_entity_poly.type
_entity_poly.pdbx_seq_one_letter_code
_entity_poly.pdbx_strand_id
1 'polypeptide(L)'
;MKISNKLLFYLLVICHHIFLIVTFFSIPFYIINAEWYITFPLFSWTLYLIFSKELTCPATNWENDLRKKIGKPKIKGFIYHYYLKNFVRIKKKLGI
;
A
#
# COMPACT_ATOMS: atom_id res chain seq x y z
N MET A 1 -0.04 25.96 10.58
CA MET A 1 0.14 24.70 9.82
C MET A 1 -0.62 24.83 8.50
N LYS A 2 0.06 24.94 7.35
CA LYS A 2 -0.58 25.33 6.07
C LYS A 2 -1.57 24.25 5.59
N ILE A 3 -2.81 24.65 5.26
CA ILE A 3 -3.87 23.79 4.68
C ILE A 3 -3.31 22.88 3.55
N SER A 4 -2.37 23.41 2.77
CA SER A 4 -1.65 22.70 1.71
C SER A 4 -1.05 21.34 2.14
N ASN A 5 -0.45 21.23 3.33
CA ASN A 5 0.16 19.96 3.77
C ASN A 5 -0.90 18.88 4.06
N LYS A 6 -2.07 19.28 4.55
CA LYS A 6 -3.19 18.35 4.78
C LYS A 6 -3.76 17.87 3.44
N LEU A 7 -3.95 18.78 2.49
CA LEU A 7 -4.42 18.44 1.15
C LEU A 7 -3.46 17.46 0.47
N LEU A 8 -2.15 17.76 0.47
CA LEU A 8 -1.13 16.90 -0.11
C LEU A 8 -1.09 15.52 0.54
N PHE A 9 -1.25 15.44 1.86
CA PHE A 9 -1.35 14.17 2.58
C PHE A 9 -2.53 13.32 2.07
N TYR A 10 -3.73 13.89 1.97
CA TYR A 10 -4.90 13.15 1.51
C TYR A 10 -4.78 12.73 0.04
N LEU A 11 -4.28 13.61 -0.83
CA LEU A 11 -4.02 13.29 -2.23
C LEU A 11 -3.04 12.12 -2.37
N LEU A 12 -1.91 12.17 -1.65
CA LEU A 12 -0.92 11.09 -1.68
C LEU A 12 -1.54 9.75 -1.23
N VAL A 13 -2.30 9.75 -0.14
CA VAL A 13 -2.97 8.54 0.38
C VAL A 13 -3.96 7.99 -0.65
N ILE A 14 -4.75 8.85 -1.30
CA ILE A 14 -5.71 8.44 -2.35
C ILE A 14 -4.97 7.85 -3.55
N CYS A 15 -3.93 8.52 -4.06
CA CYS A 15 -3.13 8.01 -5.17
C CYS A 15 -2.53 6.64 -4.85
N HIS A 16 -2.05 6.44 -3.62
CA HIS A 16 -1.48 5.16 -3.20
C HIS A 16 -2.55 4.05 -3.11
N HIS A 17 -3.79 4.37 -2.68
CA HIS A 17 -4.92 3.42 -2.76
C HIS A 17 -5.25 3.05 -4.21
N ILE A 18 -5.34 4.04 -5.09
CA ILE A 18 -5.62 3.82 -6.53
C ILE A 18 -4.56 2.90 -7.13
N PHE A 19 -3.27 3.15 -6.84
CA PHE A 19 -2.18 2.31 -7.32
C PHE A 19 -2.32 0.85 -6.87
N LEU A 20 -2.64 0.61 -5.60
CA LEU A 20 -2.86 -0.76 -5.09
C LEU A 20 -4.05 -1.44 -5.75
N ILE A 21 -5.15 -0.71 -5.96
CA ILE A 21 -6.36 -1.22 -6.63
C ILE A 21 -6.04 -1.60 -8.07
N VAL A 22 -5.44 -0.69 -8.84
CA VAL A 22 -5.05 -0.94 -10.24
C VAL A 22 -4.09 -2.13 -10.33
N THR A 23 -3.10 -2.19 -9.44
CA THR A 23 -2.15 -3.31 -9.40
C THR A 23 -2.87 -4.63 -9.11
N PHE A 24 -3.74 -4.68 -8.12
CA PHE A 24 -4.50 -5.88 -7.76
C PHE A 24 -5.40 -6.36 -8.90
N PHE A 25 -6.11 -5.45 -9.57
CA PHE A 25 -6.98 -5.81 -10.71
C PHE A 25 -6.20 -6.09 -12.00
N SER A 26 -4.93 -5.67 -12.10
CA SER A 26 -4.07 -6.03 -13.23
C SER A 26 -3.65 -7.50 -13.21
N ILE A 27 -3.62 -8.14 -12.02
CA ILE A 27 -3.24 -9.55 -11.82
C ILE A 27 -4.04 -10.51 -12.73
N PRO A 28 -5.38 -10.57 -12.66
CA PRO A 28 -6.15 -11.45 -13.53
C PRO A 28 -5.99 -11.08 -15.01
N PHE A 29 -5.78 -9.80 -15.33
CA PHE A 29 -5.67 -9.35 -16.70
C PHE A 29 -4.44 -9.95 -17.40
N TYR A 30 -3.24 -9.85 -16.82
CA TYR A 30 -2.07 -10.43 -17.47
C TYR A 30 -2.03 -11.95 -17.33
N ILE A 31 -2.60 -12.55 -16.27
CA ILE A 31 -2.68 -14.02 -16.14
C ILE A 31 -3.50 -14.64 -17.29
N ILE A 32 -4.61 -14.00 -17.69
CA ILE A 32 -5.49 -14.52 -18.73
C ILE A 32 -4.98 -14.19 -20.14
N ASN A 33 -4.42 -13.00 -20.33
CA ASN A 33 -4.14 -12.48 -21.67
C ASN A 33 -2.67 -12.58 -22.12
N ALA A 34 -1.73 -12.88 -21.24
CA ALA A 34 -0.30 -12.92 -21.57
C ALA A 34 0.28 -14.34 -21.47
N GLU A 35 1.30 -14.60 -22.28
CA GLU A 35 2.03 -15.87 -22.24
C GLU A 35 2.71 -16.11 -20.89
N TRP A 36 2.92 -17.38 -20.55
CA TRP A 36 3.40 -17.78 -19.22
C TRP A 36 4.74 -17.13 -18.84
N TYR A 37 5.64 -16.92 -19.81
CA TYR A 37 6.95 -16.29 -19.57
C TYR A 37 6.88 -14.77 -19.37
N ILE A 38 5.74 -14.14 -19.69
CA ILE A 38 5.45 -12.74 -19.34
C ILE A 38 4.73 -12.69 -18.00
N THR A 39 3.72 -13.54 -17.85
CA THR A 39 2.88 -13.64 -16.65
C THR A 39 3.69 -13.98 -15.41
N PHE A 40 4.61 -14.94 -15.48
CA PHE A 40 5.36 -15.41 -14.32
C PHE A 40 6.26 -14.31 -13.72
N PRO A 41 7.13 -13.61 -14.48
CA PRO A 41 7.88 -12.47 -13.96
C PRO A 41 7.00 -11.34 -13.43
N LEU A 42 5.93 -10.97 -14.15
CA LEU A 42 5.01 -9.90 -13.72
C LEU A 42 4.29 -10.27 -12.42
N PHE A 43 3.86 -11.51 -12.27
CA PHE A 43 3.22 -12.00 -11.06
C PHE A 43 4.19 -12.01 -9.88
N SER A 44 5.39 -12.57 -10.06
CA SER A 44 6.43 -12.53 -9.03
C SER A 44 6.77 -11.10 -8.61
N TRP A 45 6.90 -10.19 -9.58
CA TRP A 45 7.13 -8.76 -9.32
C TRP A 45 5.98 -8.11 -8.56
N THR A 46 4.74 -8.40 -8.96
CA THR A 46 3.54 -7.87 -8.29
C THR A 46 3.45 -8.36 -6.85
N LEU A 47 3.67 -9.65 -6.60
CA LEU A 47 3.74 -10.21 -5.25
C LEU A 47 4.86 -9.58 -4.43
N TYR A 48 6.03 -9.38 -5.04
CA TYR A 48 7.15 -8.72 -4.40
C TYR A 48 6.80 -7.28 -3.99
N LEU A 49 6.16 -6.51 -4.86
CA LEU A 49 5.73 -5.14 -4.54
C LEU A 49 4.67 -5.09 -3.42
N ILE A 50 3.75 -6.06 -3.37
CA ILE A 50 2.66 -6.08 -2.39
C ILE A 50 3.13 -6.57 -1.02
N PHE A 51 3.94 -7.63 -0.98
CA PHE A 51 4.23 -8.37 0.25
C PHE A 51 5.66 -8.23 0.78
N SER A 52 6.59 -7.67 0.01
CA SER A 52 7.97 -7.51 0.47
C SER A 52 8.05 -6.60 1.70
N LYS A 53 8.69 -7.10 2.75
CA LYS A 53 9.01 -6.33 3.96
C LYS A 53 10.28 -5.48 3.79
N GLU A 54 11.14 -5.88 2.85
CA GLU A 54 12.39 -5.18 2.53
C GLU A 54 12.15 -3.95 1.64
N LEU A 55 11.01 -3.92 0.94
CA LEU A 55 10.68 -2.81 0.05
C LEU A 55 10.17 -1.64 0.86
N THR A 56 11.06 -0.68 1.11
CA THR A 56 10.68 0.60 1.69
C THR A 56 9.92 1.43 0.64
N CYS A 57 8.59 1.35 0.66
CA CYS A 57 7.74 2.05 -0.29
C CYS A 57 7.98 3.59 -0.22
N PRO A 58 8.47 4.23 -1.30
CA PRO A 58 8.77 5.67 -1.29
C PRO A 58 7.53 6.52 -0.99
N ALA A 59 6.35 6.11 -1.45
CA ALA A 59 5.09 6.77 -1.15
C ALA A 59 4.74 6.70 0.34
N THR A 60 5.06 5.59 1.03
CA THR A 60 4.87 5.46 2.49
C THR A 60 5.85 6.36 3.26
N ASN A 61 7.10 6.48 2.78
CA ASN A 61 8.08 7.39 3.36
C ASN A 61 7.63 8.84 3.22
N TRP A 62 7.15 9.22 2.03
CA TRP A 62 6.60 10.55 1.79
C TRP A 62 5.35 10.82 2.63
N GLU A 63 4.47 9.82 2.79
CA GLU A 63 3.33 9.91 3.71
C GLU A 63 3.82 10.18 5.14
N ASN A 64 4.85 9.47 5.60
CA ASN A 64 5.42 9.67 6.94
C ASN A 64 6.00 11.08 7.14
N ASP A 65 6.61 11.65 6.11
CA ASP A 65 7.10 13.03 6.15
C ASP A 65 5.94 14.03 6.25
N LEU A 66 4.85 13.80 5.51
CA LEU A 66 3.65 14.62 5.62
C LEU A 66 2.95 14.45 6.97
N ARG A 67 2.89 13.22 7.51
CA ARG A 67 2.35 12.90 8.84
C ARG A 67 3.11 13.65 9.93
N LYS A 68 4.45 13.68 9.87
CA LYS A 68 5.29 14.47 10.77
C LYS A 68 4.93 15.96 10.71
N LYS A 69 4.72 16.51 9.51
CA LYS A 69 4.34 17.91 9.29
C LYS A 69 2.94 18.27 9.79
N ILE A 70 2.02 17.30 9.91
CA ILE A 70 0.63 17.50 10.39
C ILE A 70 0.37 16.97 11.79
N GLY A 71 1.41 16.56 12.53
CA GLY A 71 1.31 16.06 13.91
C GLY A 71 0.70 14.66 14.03
N LYS A 72 0.72 13.84 12.98
CA LYS A 72 0.27 12.43 13.01
C LYS A 72 1.44 11.47 13.26
N PRO A 73 1.20 10.33 13.96
CA PRO A 73 2.23 9.32 14.17
C PRO A 73 2.61 8.64 12.83
N LYS A 74 3.89 8.29 12.68
CA LYS A 74 4.39 7.55 11.52
C LYS A 74 3.79 6.14 11.44
N ILE A 75 3.72 5.61 10.23
CA ILE A 75 3.27 4.26 9.92
C ILE A 75 4.43 3.40 9.44
N LYS A 76 4.42 2.13 9.82
CA LYS A 76 5.44 1.16 9.41
C LYS A 76 5.19 0.60 8.00
N GLY A 77 3.94 0.57 7.56
CA GLY A 77 3.57 0.08 6.24
C GLY A 77 2.14 0.47 5.89
N PHE A 78 1.93 0.82 4.63
CA PHE A 78 0.66 1.32 4.13
C PHE A 78 -0.45 0.28 4.23
N ILE A 79 -0.24 -0.91 3.65
CA ILE A 79 -1.24 -1.98 3.62
C ILE A 79 -1.61 -2.41 5.04
N TYR A 80 -0.60 -2.57 5.90
CA TYR A 80 -0.83 -2.89 7.29
C TYR A 80 -1.67 -1.82 8.01
N HIS A 81 -1.34 -0.54 7.82
CA HIS A 81 -2.04 0.55 8.51
C HIS A 81 -3.50 0.70 8.07
N TYR A 82 -3.76 0.65 6.76
CA TYR A 82 -5.07 0.96 6.19
C TYR A 82 -5.98 -0.26 6.07
N TYR A 83 -5.44 -1.45 5.81
CA TYR A 83 -6.25 -2.65 5.57
C TYR A 83 -6.12 -3.67 6.70
N LEU A 84 -4.91 -4.09 7.09
CA LEU A 84 -4.74 -5.27 7.96
C LEU A 84 -4.87 -4.98 9.47
N LYS A 85 -4.56 -3.77 9.94
CA LYS A 85 -4.50 -3.43 11.36
C LYS A 85 -5.79 -3.79 12.12
N ASN A 86 -6.94 -3.55 11.50
CA ASN A 86 -8.24 -3.86 12.09
C ASN A 86 -8.49 -5.36 12.17
N PHE A 87 -8.16 -6.11 11.12
CA PHE A 87 -8.27 -7.57 11.12
C PHE A 87 -7.37 -8.20 12.18
N VAL A 88 -6.11 -7.77 12.29
CA VAL A 88 -5.18 -8.26 13.32
C VAL A 88 -5.70 -7.96 14.73
N ARG A 89 -6.28 -6.76 14.94
CA ARG A 89 -6.88 -6.39 16.22
C ARG A 89 -8.08 -7.26 16.57
N ILE A 90 -8.96 -7.55 15.61
CA ILE A 90 -10.14 -8.40 15.80
C ILE A 90 -9.70 -9.85 16.09
N LYS A 91 -8.77 -10.38 15.29
CA LYS A 91 -8.22 -11.73 15.47
C LYS A 91 -7.67 -11.93 16.90
N LYS A 92 -6.86 -10.98 17.37
CA LYS A 92 -6.34 -10.99 18.75
C LYS A 92 -7.43 -10.93 19.82
N LYS A 93 -8.53 -10.21 19.58
CA LYS A 93 -9.68 -10.15 20.51
C LYS A 93 -10.45 -11.46 20.57
N LEU A 94 -10.52 -12.19 19.45
CA LEU A 94 -11.20 -13.48 19.36
C LEU A 94 -10.35 -14.66 19.87
N GLY A 95 -9.08 -14.43 20.22
CA GLY A 95 -8.18 -15.49 20.70
C GLY A 95 -7.77 -16.49 19.62
N ILE A 96 -7.89 -16.12 18.34
CA ILE A 96 -7.50 -16.93 17.17
C ILE A 96 -6.14 -16.45 16.64
#